data_AF-A0A165YUS9-F1
#
_entry.id   AF-A0A165YUS9-F1
#
_cell.length_a   1.000
_cell.length_b   1.000
_cell.length_c   1.000
_cell.angle_alpha   90.00
_cell.angle_beta   90.00
_cell.angle_gamma   90.00
#
_symmetry.space_group_name_H-M   'P 1'
#
loop_
_entity.id
_entity.type
_entity.pdbx_description
1 polymer ?
#
loop_
_entity_poly.entity_id
_entity_poly.type
_entity_poly.pdbx_seq_one_letter_code
_entity_poly.pdbx_strand_id
1 'polypeptide(L)'
;MTSNHDSTIPPLYPDHDAHILPESFQIGANRIKGLLVTPSQLQGHLRLLERFSDLRQQVESIEGNQDFRIPASAQALEPELRWTWFVTLAVDRFERWAKAMQYNIAVDESLPPLDVAMVWHAYLLNPGWYSEDTTRIPELSSLMTQSGTFTEAIVRGDEAHIFNAPPSEARIQAWVKTTSSPFDPLDSAAITLNRTFQCPECRSAVSAPFITADGKGYAQKNFSIDCPSSTCGLCDINKSKLGVFKFAHDISTPGRLLAGTVYTPTDAADTARGALVTNAIMHGAPFNTKIKFPATGMLWGIEHQALFYRLCKGSPATLMTFAGAAMKDGGGKLIMGAYTDDSIFSIDLVGAVLRQGSFVKKMQVLRWTEPGFFHDPEDEVVLQHSVARYHRFIDLIASSPGAFFVPTLDIDLAWHTHQLFAGKYMKNMKKYVDRYVDHDDNLEEGHLSTSFDFTCRAWQSRFYVAYTHSGSPLPSDT
;
A
#
# COMPACT_ATOMS: atom_id res chain seq x y z
N MET A 1 -24.91 -5.45 27.59
CA MET A 1 -24.60 -4.02 27.38
C MET A 1 -23.64 -3.97 26.22
N THR A 2 -24.20 -3.76 25.03
CA THR A 2 -23.53 -3.75 23.72
C THR A 2 -23.04 -2.34 23.46
N SER A 3 -21.73 -2.10 23.54
CA SER A 3 -21.14 -0.85 23.10
C SER A 3 -20.97 -0.87 21.58
N ASN A 4 -21.81 -0.10 20.89
CA ASN A 4 -21.55 0.33 19.52
C ASN A 4 -20.31 1.24 19.55
N HIS A 5 -19.15 0.69 19.18
CA HIS A 5 -17.90 1.45 19.10
C HIS A 5 -17.76 2.06 17.72
N ASP A 6 -18.24 3.31 17.59
CA ASP A 6 -18.38 3.99 16.31
C ASP A 6 -17.11 4.80 15.94
N SER A 7 -15.98 4.11 15.73
CA SER A 7 -14.87 4.68 14.94
C SER A 7 -15.23 4.82 13.45
N THR A 8 -16.36 4.23 13.08
CA THR A 8 -16.92 4.12 11.73
C THR A 8 -17.80 5.29 11.30
N ILE A 9 -18.04 6.29 12.15
CA ILE A 9 -18.88 7.45 11.78
C ILE A 9 -18.13 8.75 12.11
N PRO A 10 -18.02 9.70 11.15
CA PRO A 10 -17.58 11.06 11.43
C PRO A 10 -18.44 11.70 12.52
N PRO A 11 -17.87 12.52 13.40
CA PRO A 11 -18.67 13.19 14.41
C PRO A 11 -19.68 14.16 13.76
N LEU A 12 -20.83 14.37 14.42
CA LEU A 12 -21.75 15.44 14.04
C LEU A 12 -21.08 16.81 14.19
N TYR A 13 -21.16 17.65 13.17
CA TYR A 13 -20.62 18.99 13.18
C TYR A 13 -21.75 19.96 13.55
N PRO A 14 -21.65 20.70 14.67
CA PRO A 14 -22.71 21.62 15.07
C PRO A 14 -22.90 22.72 14.03
N ASP A 15 -24.15 23.07 13.75
CA ASP A 15 -24.49 24.26 12.98
C ASP A 15 -24.10 25.52 13.77
N HIS A 16 -23.65 26.52 13.01
CA HIS A 16 -23.32 27.90 13.39
C HIS A 16 -21.82 28.22 13.54
N ASP A 17 -21.36 29.09 12.64
CA ASP A 17 -20.11 29.88 12.60
C ASP A 17 -18.78 29.22 12.15
N ALA A 18 -18.79 27.98 11.66
CA ALA A 18 -17.56 27.21 11.42
C ALA A 18 -16.96 27.25 9.99
N HIS A 19 -17.39 28.16 9.11
CA HIS A 19 -16.92 28.24 7.70
C HIS A 19 -15.46 28.72 7.53
N ILE A 20 -14.75 29.01 8.62
CA ILE A 20 -13.40 29.60 8.57
C ILE A 20 -12.43 28.70 9.32
N LEU A 21 -11.62 27.96 8.56
CA LEU A 21 -10.44 27.30 9.09
C LEU A 21 -9.57 28.33 9.85
N PRO A 22 -9.06 28.01 11.05
CA PRO A 22 -8.16 28.89 11.78
C PRO A 22 -6.97 29.34 10.92
N GLU A 23 -6.53 30.60 11.10
CA GLU A 23 -5.34 31.13 10.41
C GLU A 23 -4.06 30.35 10.74
N SER A 24 -4.07 29.56 11.82
CA SER A 24 -2.96 28.73 12.21
C SER A 24 -3.38 27.57 13.10
N PHE A 25 -2.58 26.50 13.06
CA PHE A 25 -2.76 25.29 13.87
C PHE A 25 -1.52 25.06 14.74
N GLN A 26 -1.74 24.52 15.94
CA GLN A 26 -0.69 24.05 16.82
C GLN A 26 -0.44 22.57 16.55
N ILE A 27 0.83 22.17 16.38
CA ILE A 27 1.29 20.78 16.27
C ILE A 27 2.55 20.61 17.13
N GLY A 28 2.43 19.91 18.25
CA GLY A 28 3.49 19.79 19.25
C GLY A 28 3.95 21.18 19.71
N ALA A 29 5.23 21.47 19.55
CA ALA A 29 5.81 22.79 19.82
C ALA A 29 5.67 23.79 18.65
N ASN A 30 5.21 23.33 17.48
CA ASN A 30 5.17 24.12 16.25
C ASN A 30 3.83 24.81 16.04
N ARG A 31 3.85 26.05 15.55
CA ARG A 31 2.67 26.76 15.04
C ARG A 31 2.77 26.88 13.53
N ILE A 32 1.79 26.34 12.80
CA ILE A 32 1.78 26.35 11.33
C ILE A 32 0.67 27.27 10.80
N LYS A 33 0.96 28.02 9.73
CA LYS A 33 0.00 28.94 9.09
C LYS A 33 -0.74 28.34 7.88
N GLY A 34 -0.29 27.19 7.38
CA GLY A 34 -0.85 26.53 6.21
C GLY A 34 -1.48 25.19 6.58
N LEU A 35 -2.29 24.66 5.67
CA LEU A 35 -2.96 23.37 5.86
C LEU A 35 -2.05 22.21 5.45
N LEU A 36 -2.07 21.14 6.23
CA LEU A 36 -1.45 19.87 5.85
C LEU A 36 -2.09 19.30 4.57
N VAL A 37 -3.41 19.37 4.48
CA VAL A 37 -4.26 19.03 3.32
C VAL A 37 -5.40 20.04 3.17
N THR A 38 -5.93 20.22 1.96
CA THR A 38 -7.02 21.17 1.68
C THR A 38 -8.35 20.46 1.40
N PRO A 39 -9.52 21.11 1.62
CA PRO A 39 -10.82 20.53 1.27
C PRO A 39 -10.89 20.05 -0.19
N SER A 40 -10.34 20.83 -1.14
CA SER A 40 -10.29 20.43 -2.56
C SER A 40 -9.47 19.16 -2.79
N GLN A 41 -8.40 18.94 -2.02
CA GLN A 41 -7.62 17.70 -2.08
C GLN A 41 -8.43 16.50 -1.54
N LEU A 42 -9.20 16.70 -0.47
CA LEU A 42 -10.10 15.68 0.06
C LEU A 42 -11.18 15.32 -0.98
N GLN A 43 -11.79 16.32 -1.64
CA GLN A 43 -12.77 16.09 -2.71
C GLN A 43 -12.16 15.33 -3.89
N GLY A 44 -10.98 15.72 -4.36
CA GLY A 44 -10.28 15.03 -5.44
C GLY A 44 -9.97 13.56 -5.09
N HIS A 45 -9.59 13.29 -3.84
CA HIS A 45 -9.36 11.94 -3.37
C HIS A 45 -10.67 11.13 -3.33
N LEU A 46 -11.77 11.70 -2.81
CA LEU A 46 -13.08 11.03 -2.78
C LEU A 46 -13.58 10.64 -4.18
N ARG A 47 -13.38 11.50 -5.18
CA ARG A 47 -13.68 11.18 -6.59
C ARG A 47 -12.84 10.01 -7.11
N LEU A 48 -11.56 9.95 -6.74
CA LEU A 48 -10.72 8.81 -7.11
C LEU A 48 -11.22 7.50 -6.46
N LEU A 49 -11.64 7.54 -5.19
CA LEU A 49 -12.20 6.39 -4.49
C LEU A 49 -13.51 5.91 -5.13
N GLU A 50 -14.36 6.83 -5.62
CA GLU A 50 -15.55 6.50 -6.40
C GLU A 50 -15.19 5.65 -7.63
N ARG A 51 -14.17 6.08 -8.40
CA ARG A 51 -13.72 5.34 -9.60
C ARG A 51 -13.19 3.95 -9.27
N PHE A 52 -12.50 3.78 -8.15
CA PHE A 52 -12.09 2.44 -7.69
C PHE A 52 -13.30 1.55 -7.37
N SER A 53 -14.35 2.12 -6.76
CA SER A 53 -15.59 1.39 -6.55
C SER A 53 -16.28 1.03 -7.86
N ASP A 54 -16.37 1.96 -8.82
CA ASP A 54 -17.00 1.69 -10.12
C ASP A 54 -16.31 0.52 -10.83
N LEU A 55 -14.97 0.53 -10.84
CA LEU A 55 -14.16 -0.54 -11.40
C LEU A 55 -14.42 -1.88 -10.72
N ARG A 56 -14.50 -1.89 -9.37
CA ARG A 56 -14.85 -3.10 -8.62
C ARG A 56 -16.23 -3.62 -8.98
N GLN A 57 -17.24 -2.76 -8.99
CA GLN A 57 -18.61 -3.13 -9.36
C GLN A 57 -18.68 -3.65 -10.79
N GLN A 58 -17.93 -3.05 -11.71
CA GLN A 58 -17.84 -3.52 -13.10
C GLN A 58 -17.29 -4.95 -13.16
N VAL A 59 -16.23 -5.26 -12.42
CA VAL A 59 -15.64 -6.61 -12.40
C VAL A 59 -16.55 -7.62 -11.69
N GLU A 60 -17.14 -7.25 -10.55
CA GLU A 60 -18.00 -8.12 -9.75
C GLU A 60 -19.35 -8.41 -10.41
N SER A 61 -19.88 -7.50 -11.23
CA SER A 61 -21.19 -7.65 -11.88
C SER A 61 -21.17 -8.44 -13.20
N ILE A 62 -19.99 -8.74 -13.75
CA ILE A 62 -19.88 -9.50 -15.00
C ILE A 62 -20.30 -10.97 -14.77
N GLU A 63 -21.43 -11.35 -15.35
CA GLU A 63 -21.97 -12.71 -15.35
C GLU A 63 -22.21 -13.23 -16.78
N GLY A 64 -22.13 -14.56 -16.97
CA GLY A 64 -22.73 -15.26 -18.12
C GLY A 64 -22.40 -14.77 -19.53
N ASN A 65 -21.13 -14.78 -19.96
CA ASN A 65 -20.69 -14.41 -21.32
C ASN A 65 -21.06 -12.98 -21.78
N GLN A 66 -21.41 -12.08 -20.86
CA GLN A 66 -21.80 -10.70 -21.20
C GLN A 66 -20.61 -9.82 -21.61
N ASP A 67 -19.42 -10.11 -21.09
CA ASP A 67 -18.18 -9.44 -21.48
C ASP A 67 -17.06 -10.47 -21.70
N PHE A 68 -16.66 -10.65 -22.96
CA PHE A 68 -15.59 -11.59 -23.35
C PHE A 68 -14.20 -11.17 -22.86
N ARG A 69 -14.06 -9.97 -22.28
CA ARG A 69 -12.81 -9.48 -21.73
C ARG A 69 -12.47 -10.08 -20.36
N ILE A 70 -13.42 -10.68 -19.67
CA ILE A 70 -13.14 -11.53 -18.51
C ILE A 70 -13.15 -13.00 -18.94
N PRO A 71 -12.06 -13.76 -18.76
CA PRO A 71 -12.02 -15.17 -19.13
C PRO A 71 -13.10 -16.00 -18.43
N ALA A 72 -13.63 -17.04 -19.09
CA ALA A 72 -14.68 -17.89 -18.54
C ALA A 72 -14.33 -18.51 -17.17
N SER A 73 -13.06 -18.85 -16.95
CA SER A 73 -12.57 -19.36 -15.66
C SER A 73 -12.65 -18.33 -14.53
N ALA A 74 -12.54 -17.03 -14.83
CA ALA A 74 -12.72 -15.94 -13.86
C ALA A 74 -14.20 -15.57 -13.68
N GLN A 75 -15.02 -15.65 -14.74
CA GLN A 75 -16.47 -15.44 -14.62
C GLN A 75 -17.12 -16.46 -13.68
N ALA A 76 -16.60 -17.70 -13.65
CA ALA A 76 -17.07 -18.76 -12.78
C ALA A 76 -16.71 -18.58 -11.29
N LEU A 77 -15.88 -17.60 -10.94
CA LEU A 77 -15.57 -17.28 -9.54
C LEU A 77 -16.70 -16.49 -8.89
N GLU A 78 -16.87 -16.68 -7.59
CA GLU A 78 -17.66 -15.78 -6.74
C GLU A 78 -17.17 -14.32 -6.89
N PRO A 79 -18.04 -13.30 -6.77
CA PRO A 79 -17.68 -11.90 -7.02
C PRO A 79 -16.41 -11.43 -6.29
N GLU A 80 -16.28 -11.72 -4.99
CA GLU A 80 -15.09 -11.30 -4.20
C GLU A 80 -13.79 -11.99 -4.66
N LEU A 81 -13.87 -13.27 -5.06
CA LEU A 81 -12.73 -14.00 -5.60
C LEU A 81 -12.36 -13.50 -6.99
N ARG A 82 -13.36 -13.11 -7.80
CA ARG A 82 -13.14 -12.49 -9.10
C ARG A 82 -12.47 -11.12 -8.95
N TRP A 83 -12.90 -10.31 -7.98
CA TRP A 83 -12.23 -9.06 -7.64
C TRP A 83 -10.78 -9.30 -7.20
N THR A 84 -10.54 -10.29 -6.33
CA THR A 84 -9.18 -10.65 -5.89
C THR A 84 -8.28 -11.08 -7.04
N TRP A 85 -8.80 -11.88 -7.98
CA TRP A 85 -8.10 -12.23 -9.21
C TRP A 85 -7.73 -10.98 -10.01
N PHE A 86 -8.70 -10.10 -10.26
CA PHE A 86 -8.48 -8.89 -11.03
C PHE A 86 -7.45 -7.96 -10.39
N VAL A 87 -7.50 -7.78 -9.06
CA VAL A 87 -6.49 -7.02 -8.30
C VAL A 87 -5.11 -7.67 -8.43
N THR A 88 -5.01 -9.00 -8.46
CA THR A 88 -3.73 -9.69 -8.70
C THR A 88 -3.13 -9.35 -10.07
N LEU A 89 -3.97 -9.20 -11.10
CA LEU A 89 -3.55 -8.75 -12.43
C LEU A 89 -3.12 -7.27 -12.40
N ALA A 90 -3.87 -6.42 -11.69
CA ALA A 90 -3.53 -5.01 -11.53
C ALA A 90 -2.15 -4.83 -10.86
N VAL A 91 -1.82 -5.65 -9.85
CA VAL A 91 -0.50 -5.65 -9.22
C VAL A 91 0.60 -6.10 -10.19
N ASP A 92 0.35 -7.11 -11.04
CA ASP A 92 1.30 -7.50 -12.10
C ASP A 92 1.53 -6.36 -13.11
N ARG A 93 0.47 -5.65 -13.49
CA ARG A 93 0.56 -4.47 -14.38
C ARG A 93 1.30 -3.32 -13.72
N PHE A 94 1.06 -3.05 -12.44
CA PHE A 94 1.79 -2.05 -11.67
C PHE A 94 3.28 -2.38 -11.56
N GLU A 95 3.63 -3.64 -11.31
CA GLU A 95 5.03 -4.10 -11.26
C GLU A 95 5.75 -3.85 -12.60
N ARG A 96 5.13 -4.17 -13.73
CA ARG A 96 5.70 -3.91 -15.07
C ARG A 96 5.88 -2.42 -15.33
N TRP A 97 4.87 -1.63 -15.02
CA TRP A 97 4.88 -0.18 -15.21
C TRP A 97 5.95 0.49 -14.34
N ALA A 98 6.01 0.14 -13.05
CA ALA A 98 7.00 0.69 -12.13
C ALA A 98 8.44 0.41 -12.59
N LYS A 99 8.73 -0.83 -13.02
CA LYS A 99 10.06 -1.23 -13.56
C LYS A 99 10.42 -0.49 -14.84
N ALA A 100 9.43 -0.12 -15.66
CA ALA A 100 9.64 0.59 -16.93
C ALA A 100 9.67 2.12 -16.77
N MET A 101 9.31 2.64 -15.59
CA MET A 101 9.10 4.06 -15.33
C MET A 101 10.43 4.84 -15.38
N GLN A 102 10.48 5.85 -16.25
CA GLN A 102 11.63 6.75 -16.41
C GLN A 102 11.36 8.11 -15.77
N TYR A 103 12.42 8.81 -15.37
CA TYR A 103 12.36 10.05 -14.58
C TYR A 103 11.76 11.28 -15.29
N ASN A 104 11.49 11.23 -16.61
CA ASN A 104 11.19 12.42 -17.42
C ASN A 104 10.04 12.20 -18.44
N ILE A 105 8.85 11.85 -17.96
CA ILE A 105 7.65 11.74 -18.80
C ILE A 105 6.68 12.86 -18.40
N ALA A 106 5.97 13.44 -19.37
CA ALA A 106 4.95 14.46 -19.09
C ALA A 106 3.85 13.90 -18.18
N VAL A 107 3.21 14.77 -17.36
CA VAL A 107 2.26 14.34 -16.33
C VAL A 107 1.09 13.50 -16.89
N ASP A 108 0.45 13.92 -17.99
CA ASP A 108 -0.64 13.14 -18.60
C ASP A 108 -0.14 11.79 -19.14
N GLU A 109 1.02 11.79 -19.78
CA GLU A 109 1.63 10.59 -20.36
C GLU A 109 2.11 9.59 -19.30
N SER A 110 2.40 10.06 -18.08
CA SER A 110 2.91 9.22 -16.99
C SER A 110 1.83 8.69 -16.06
N LEU A 111 0.56 9.13 -16.19
CA LEU A 111 -0.53 8.57 -15.40
C LEU A 111 -0.90 7.16 -15.87
N PRO A 112 -0.88 6.15 -14.99
CA PRO A 112 -1.21 4.79 -15.38
C PRO A 112 -2.75 4.61 -15.53
N PRO A 113 -3.21 3.48 -16.07
CA PRO A 113 -4.61 3.05 -16.02
C PRO A 113 -5.18 2.99 -14.60
N LEU A 114 -6.50 2.98 -14.47
CA LEU A 114 -7.21 3.12 -13.19
C LEU A 114 -6.90 2.01 -12.17
N ASP A 115 -6.79 0.75 -12.61
CA ASP A 115 -6.44 -0.38 -11.76
C ASP A 115 -5.00 -0.30 -11.22
N VAL A 116 -4.08 0.23 -12.04
CA VAL A 116 -2.68 0.44 -11.65
C VAL A 116 -2.55 1.65 -10.73
N ALA A 117 -3.34 2.70 -10.97
CA ALA A 117 -3.49 3.85 -10.07
C ALA A 117 -4.06 3.43 -8.70
N MET A 118 -4.98 2.47 -8.66
CA MET A 118 -5.51 1.88 -7.43
C MET A 118 -4.44 1.14 -6.62
N VAL A 119 -3.59 0.36 -7.28
CA VAL A 119 -2.46 -0.31 -6.63
C VAL A 119 -1.45 0.71 -6.11
N TRP A 120 -1.15 1.75 -6.90
CA TRP A 120 -0.23 2.81 -6.47
C TRP A 120 -0.78 3.61 -5.28
N HIS A 121 -2.08 3.91 -5.28
CA HIS A 121 -2.79 4.52 -4.16
C HIS A 121 -2.61 3.71 -2.88
N ALA A 122 -2.94 2.42 -2.89
CA ALA A 122 -2.79 1.55 -1.72
C ALA A 122 -1.34 1.48 -1.23
N TYR A 123 -0.37 1.55 -2.16
CA TYR A 123 1.03 1.57 -1.80
C TYR A 123 1.47 2.88 -1.13
N LEU A 124 1.00 4.03 -1.61
CA LEU A 124 1.27 5.35 -1.00
C LEU A 124 0.70 5.46 0.43
N LEU A 125 -0.39 4.75 0.72
CA LEU A 125 -0.95 4.65 2.07
C LEU A 125 -0.09 3.85 3.05
N ASN A 126 1.01 3.25 2.58
CA ASN A 126 2.02 2.56 3.37
C ASN A 126 3.38 3.29 3.28
N PRO A 127 3.50 4.52 3.84
CA PRO A 127 4.60 5.43 3.58
C PRO A 127 5.95 4.91 4.05
N GLY A 128 5.99 4.07 5.09
CA GLY A 128 7.22 3.38 5.51
C GLY A 128 7.77 2.49 4.40
N TRP A 129 6.96 1.53 3.95
CA TRP A 129 7.32 0.61 2.87
C TRP A 129 7.59 1.33 1.55
N TYR A 130 6.76 2.31 1.17
CA TYR A 130 6.94 3.08 -0.04
C TYR A 130 8.29 3.83 -0.05
N SER A 131 8.65 4.49 1.06
CA SER A 131 9.93 5.19 1.20
C SER A 131 11.12 4.22 1.15
N GLU A 132 11.03 3.10 1.88
CA GLU A 132 12.10 2.10 1.94
C GLU A 132 12.36 1.47 0.58
N ASP A 133 11.31 1.01 -0.09
CA ASP A 133 11.43 0.31 -1.38
C ASP A 133 11.91 1.23 -2.50
N THR A 134 11.43 2.47 -2.54
CA THR A 134 11.94 3.47 -3.51
C THR A 134 13.38 3.90 -3.24
N THR A 135 13.89 3.64 -2.02
CA THR A 135 15.30 3.85 -1.67
C THR A 135 16.16 2.64 -2.01
N ARG A 136 15.72 1.42 -1.67
CA ARG A 136 16.55 0.21 -1.73
C ARG A 136 16.43 -0.59 -3.03
N ILE A 137 15.36 -0.40 -3.80
CA ILE A 137 15.10 -1.11 -5.07
C ILE A 137 15.34 -0.14 -6.23
N PRO A 138 16.42 -0.31 -7.01
CA PRO A 138 16.73 0.58 -8.14
C PRO A 138 15.57 0.72 -9.13
N GLU A 139 14.86 -0.36 -9.40
CA GLU A 139 13.72 -0.39 -10.32
C GLU A 139 12.52 0.45 -9.84
N LEU A 140 12.45 0.79 -8.56
CA LEU A 140 11.35 1.58 -7.97
C LEU A 140 11.75 3.03 -7.67
N SER A 141 13.02 3.38 -7.84
CA SER A 141 13.57 4.69 -7.47
C SER A 141 12.86 5.88 -8.14
N SER A 142 12.33 5.68 -9.35
CA SER A 142 11.55 6.69 -10.07
C SER A 142 10.22 7.05 -9.38
N LEU A 143 9.58 6.12 -8.68
CA LEU A 143 8.21 6.31 -8.16
C LEU A 143 8.10 7.48 -7.18
N MET A 144 9.13 7.72 -6.35
CA MET A 144 9.12 8.86 -5.42
C MET A 144 9.10 10.21 -6.14
N THR A 145 9.82 10.33 -7.26
CA THR A 145 9.81 11.57 -8.06
C THR A 145 8.50 11.76 -8.83
N GLN A 146 7.85 10.66 -9.20
CA GLN A 146 6.64 10.67 -10.02
C GLN A 146 5.36 10.80 -9.19
N SER A 147 5.42 10.70 -7.86
CA SER A 147 4.24 10.90 -7.01
C SER A 147 3.62 12.29 -7.19
N GLY A 148 4.41 13.28 -7.62
CA GLY A 148 3.93 14.62 -7.99
C GLY A 148 2.84 14.57 -9.06
N THR A 149 3.06 13.82 -10.14
CA THR A 149 2.08 13.58 -11.21
C THR A 149 0.76 13.02 -10.66
N PHE A 150 0.84 11.99 -9.83
CA PHE A 150 -0.34 11.36 -9.23
C PHE A 150 -1.12 12.35 -8.36
N THR A 151 -0.42 13.15 -7.58
CA THR A 151 -1.05 14.17 -6.75
C THR A 151 -1.61 15.35 -7.52
N GLU A 152 -1.00 15.71 -8.65
CA GLU A 152 -1.54 16.73 -9.54
C GLU A 152 -2.85 16.29 -10.17
N ALA A 153 -2.99 15.00 -10.50
CA ALA A 153 -4.26 14.42 -10.96
C ALA A 153 -5.38 14.57 -9.92
N ILE A 154 -5.04 14.41 -8.63
CA ILE A 154 -5.97 14.60 -7.51
C ILE A 154 -6.34 16.08 -7.35
N VAL A 155 -5.37 17.00 -7.48
CA VAL A 155 -5.56 18.44 -7.25
C VAL A 155 -6.27 19.15 -8.41
N ARG A 156 -5.98 18.78 -9.66
CA ARG A 156 -6.51 19.44 -10.88
C ARG A 156 -7.97 19.08 -11.17
N GLY A 157 -8.64 18.32 -10.29
CA GLY A 157 -10.02 17.88 -10.45
C GLY A 157 -11.04 19.02 -10.32
N ASP A 158 -11.23 19.78 -11.39
CA ASP A 158 -12.57 20.22 -11.77
C ASP A 158 -13.34 19.00 -12.32
N GLU A 159 -14.63 19.13 -12.68
CA GLU A 159 -15.50 18.02 -13.16
C GLU A 159 -14.88 17.15 -14.28
N ALA A 160 -13.88 17.67 -15.01
CA ALA A 160 -13.06 16.96 -15.99
C ALA A 160 -11.85 16.22 -15.36
N HIS A 161 -12.10 15.37 -14.36
CA HIS A 161 -11.06 14.55 -13.73
C HIS A 161 -10.34 13.65 -14.76
N ILE A 162 -9.01 13.52 -14.66
CA ILE A 162 -8.18 12.81 -15.65
C ILE A 162 -8.37 11.28 -15.69
N PHE A 163 -9.03 10.71 -14.68
CA PHE A 163 -9.53 9.33 -14.70
C PHE A 163 -11.03 9.22 -15.06
N ASN A 164 -11.68 10.35 -15.37
CA ASN A 164 -13.05 10.41 -15.88
C ASN A 164 -13.08 10.64 -17.39
N ALA A 165 -12.07 11.33 -17.95
CA ALA A 165 -11.91 11.48 -19.39
C ALA A 165 -11.27 10.24 -20.02
N PRO A 166 -11.61 9.90 -21.27
CA PRO A 166 -10.84 8.92 -22.05
C PRO A 166 -9.36 9.30 -22.11
N PRO A 167 -8.43 8.34 -21.97
CA PRO A 167 -7.00 8.62 -22.06
C PRO A 167 -6.62 9.15 -23.45
N SER A 168 -5.64 10.04 -23.52
CA SER A 168 -5.08 10.51 -24.79
C SER A 168 -4.38 9.38 -25.54
N GLU A 169 -4.34 9.46 -26.88
CA GLU A 169 -3.63 8.48 -27.72
C GLU A 169 -2.14 8.40 -27.33
N ALA A 170 -1.52 9.53 -27.01
CA ALA A 170 -0.13 9.57 -26.54
C ALA A 170 0.07 8.77 -25.25
N ARG A 171 -0.85 8.89 -24.28
CA ARG A 171 -0.83 8.12 -23.02
C ARG A 171 -1.01 6.62 -23.26
N ILE A 172 -1.93 6.23 -24.16
CA ILE A 172 -2.12 4.83 -24.55
C ILE A 172 -0.84 4.27 -25.21
N GLN A 173 -0.26 4.99 -26.17
CA GLN A 173 0.95 4.55 -26.88
C GLN A 173 2.15 4.46 -25.95
N ALA A 174 2.34 5.42 -25.05
CA ALA A 174 3.40 5.41 -24.05
C ALA A 174 3.28 4.18 -23.13
N TRP A 175 2.06 3.86 -22.68
CA TRP A 175 1.80 2.67 -21.88
C TRP A 175 2.09 1.37 -22.63
N VAL A 176 1.56 1.20 -23.85
CA VAL A 176 1.74 -0.02 -24.64
C VAL A 176 3.23 -0.23 -24.95
N LYS A 177 3.94 0.84 -25.30
CA LYS A 177 5.38 0.82 -25.58
C LYS A 177 6.20 0.36 -24.37
N THR A 178 5.82 0.75 -23.16
CA THR A 178 6.60 0.49 -21.94
C THR A 178 6.23 -0.82 -21.27
N THR A 179 4.94 -1.22 -21.30
CA THR A 179 4.43 -2.37 -20.56
C THR A 179 4.10 -3.59 -21.43
N SER A 180 4.03 -3.42 -22.75
CA SER A 180 3.55 -4.44 -23.70
C SER A 180 2.17 -5.02 -23.34
N SER A 181 1.31 -4.23 -22.71
CA SER A 181 -0.06 -4.58 -22.34
C SER A 181 -1.02 -3.51 -22.84
N PRO A 182 -2.30 -3.85 -23.14
CA PRO A 182 -3.37 -2.87 -23.32
C PRO A 182 -3.42 -1.89 -22.15
N PHE A 183 -3.83 -0.65 -22.43
CA PHE A 183 -4.06 0.40 -21.44
C PHE A 183 -5.34 0.13 -20.64
N ASP A 184 -6.43 -0.23 -21.31
CA ASP A 184 -7.66 -0.61 -20.63
C ASP A 184 -7.45 -1.89 -19.79
N PRO A 185 -7.89 -1.89 -18.52
CA PRO A 185 -7.65 -3.02 -17.64
C PRO A 185 -8.44 -4.28 -18.01
N LEU A 186 -9.62 -4.15 -18.59
CA LEU A 186 -10.41 -5.31 -19.02
C LEU A 186 -9.83 -5.90 -20.30
N ASP A 187 -9.42 -5.06 -21.26
CA ASP A 187 -8.71 -5.53 -22.46
C ASP A 187 -7.40 -6.26 -22.09
N SER A 188 -6.69 -5.77 -21.07
CA SER A 188 -5.51 -6.44 -20.52
C SER A 188 -5.88 -7.78 -19.84
N ALA A 189 -6.95 -7.82 -19.06
CA ALA A 189 -7.43 -9.01 -18.37
C ALA A 189 -7.83 -10.14 -19.34
N ALA A 190 -8.30 -9.78 -20.54
CA ALA A 190 -8.68 -10.73 -21.59
C ALA A 190 -7.51 -11.58 -22.09
N ILE A 191 -6.30 -11.00 -22.10
CA ILE A 191 -5.11 -11.63 -22.68
C ILE A 191 -4.04 -12.02 -21.64
N THR A 192 -4.10 -11.47 -20.44
CA THR A 192 -3.11 -11.70 -19.37
C THR A 192 -3.50 -12.93 -18.55
N LEU A 193 -3.22 -14.12 -19.10
CA LEU A 193 -3.65 -15.39 -18.52
C LEU A 193 -2.64 -16.01 -17.55
N ASN A 194 -1.37 -15.61 -17.63
CA ASN A 194 -0.29 -16.20 -16.85
C ASN A 194 0.60 -15.12 -16.22
N ARG A 195 1.15 -15.43 -15.05
CA ARG A 195 2.31 -14.73 -14.49
C ARG A 195 3.58 -15.51 -14.79
N THR A 196 4.65 -14.81 -15.13
CA THR A 196 5.96 -15.39 -15.35
C THR A 196 6.90 -15.03 -14.21
N PHE A 197 7.58 -16.01 -13.63
CA PHE A 197 8.62 -15.82 -12.62
C PHE A 197 9.77 -16.83 -12.81
N GLN A 198 10.88 -16.66 -12.09
CA GLN A 198 12.02 -17.58 -12.17
C GLN A 198 11.86 -18.75 -11.19
N CYS A 199 12.16 -19.96 -11.65
CA CYS A 199 12.27 -21.12 -10.77
C CYS A 199 13.35 -20.87 -9.68
N PRO A 200 13.03 -21.05 -8.39
CA PRO A 200 13.99 -20.86 -7.30
C PRO A 200 15.22 -21.77 -7.34
N GLU A 201 15.14 -22.91 -8.02
CA GLU A 201 16.23 -23.89 -8.11
C GLU A 201 17.01 -23.75 -9.42
N CYS A 202 16.37 -23.91 -10.58
CA CYS A 202 17.06 -23.93 -11.88
C CYS A 202 17.06 -22.61 -12.65
N ARG A 203 16.39 -21.55 -12.14
CA ARG A 203 16.24 -20.23 -12.78
C ARG A 203 15.50 -20.18 -14.12
N SER A 204 15.08 -21.32 -14.67
CA SER A 204 14.20 -21.35 -15.84
C SER A 204 12.92 -20.57 -15.59
N ALA A 205 12.42 -19.88 -16.61
CA ALA A 205 11.13 -19.19 -16.53
C ALA A 205 10.01 -20.21 -16.29
N VAL A 206 9.14 -19.90 -15.34
CA VAL A 206 7.90 -20.63 -15.04
C VAL A 206 6.75 -19.72 -15.43
N SER A 207 5.86 -20.21 -16.27
CA SER A 207 4.62 -19.53 -16.62
C SER A 207 3.47 -20.18 -15.87
N ALA A 208 2.93 -19.49 -14.87
CA ALA A 208 1.87 -19.98 -14.01
C ALA A 208 0.53 -19.33 -14.40
N PRO A 209 -0.51 -20.12 -14.73
CA PRO A 209 -1.85 -19.58 -14.94
C PRO A 209 -2.35 -18.86 -13.69
N PHE A 210 -3.02 -17.73 -13.86
CA PHE A 210 -3.62 -17.01 -12.72
C PHE A 210 -4.71 -17.84 -12.04
N ILE A 211 -5.50 -18.57 -12.82
CA ILE A 211 -6.59 -19.44 -12.33
C ILE A 211 -6.45 -20.81 -12.99
N THR A 212 -6.71 -21.85 -12.20
CA THR A 212 -6.77 -23.24 -12.64
C THR A 212 -8.01 -23.91 -12.05
N ALA A 213 -8.49 -24.98 -12.72
CA ALA A 213 -9.69 -25.70 -12.28
C ALA A 213 -9.49 -26.44 -10.95
N ASP A 214 -8.26 -26.84 -10.61
CA ASP A 214 -7.91 -27.52 -9.36
C ASP A 214 -7.56 -26.56 -8.21
N GLY A 215 -7.71 -25.25 -8.41
CA GLY A 215 -7.53 -24.26 -7.35
C GLY A 215 -6.09 -23.85 -7.06
N LYS A 216 -5.14 -24.20 -7.94
CA LYS A 216 -3.68 -24.00 -7.76
C LYS A 216 -3.08 -22.87 -8.60
N GLY A 217 -3.89 -22.02 -9.20
CA GLY A 217 -3.45 -20.88 -10.01
C GLY A 217 -2.80 -19.80 -9.15
N TYR A 218 -1.99 -18.94 -9.77
CA TYR A 218 -1.19 -17.93 -9.07
C TYR A 218 -2.02 -16.93 -8.24
N ALA A 219 -3.25 -16.61 -8.69
CA ALA A 219 -4.18 -15.74 -7.97
C ALA A 219 -5.07 -16.51 -6.97
N GLN A 220 -4.89 -17.82 -6.81
CA GLN A 220 -5.69 -18.66 -5.93
C GLN A 220 -4.93 -18.95 -4.63
N LYS A 221 -5.68 -19.10 -3.53
CA LYS A 221 -5.14 -19.29 -2.17
C LYS A 221 -4.12 -20.44 -2.06
N ASN A 222 -4.33 -21.51 -2.81
CA ASN A 222 -3.50 -22.72 -2.76
C ASN A 222 -2.50 -22.78 -3.92
N PHE A 223 -2.04 -21.63 -4.42
CA PHE A 223 -1.07 -21.56 -5.52
C PHE A 223 0.08 -22.56 -5.33
N SER A 224 0.22 -23.45 -6.29
CA SER A 224 1.30 -24.43 -6.35
C SER A 224 1.51 -24.87 -7.79
N ILE A 225 2.75 -24.84 -8.27
CA ILE A 225 3.11 -25.30 -9.61
C ILE A 225 4.45 -26.02 -9.60
N ASP A 226 4.59 -27.05 -10.42
CA ASP A 226 5.87 -27.72 -10.60
C ASP A 226 6.74 -26.99 -11.62
N CYS A 227 8.06 -27.06 -11.44
CA CYS A 227 8.97 -26.52 -12.44
C CYS A 227 8.82 -27.29 -13.76
N PRO A 228 8.56 -26.62 -14.90
CA PRO A 228 8.42 -27.29 -16.19
C PRO A 228 9.75 -27.80 -16.75
N SER A 229 10.89 -27.42 -16.16
CA SER A 229 12.20 -27.88 -16.59
C SER A 229 12.40 -29.36 -16.26
N SER A 230 12.65 -30.16 -17.28
CA SER A 230 12.88 -31.61 -17.16
C SER A 230 14.12 -31.97 -16.34
N THR A 231 15.02 -31.01 -16.09
CA THR A 231 16.27 -31.21 -15.33
C THR A 231 16.23 -30.67 -13.90
N CYS A 232 15.17 -29.95 -13.51
CA CYS A 232 15.12 -29.29 -12.19
C CYS A 232 14.49 -30.16 -11.10
N GLY A 233 13.36 -30.82 -11.41
CA GLY A 233 12.61 -31.63 -10.44
C GLY A 233 12.03 -30.87 -9.24
N LEU A 234 12.08 -29.53 -9.20
CA LEU A 234 11.47 -28.76 -8.12
C LEU A 234 9.94 -28.79 -8.27
N CYS A 235 9.28 -29.45 -7.34
CA CYS A 235 7.81 -29.48 -7.24
C CYS A 235 7.28 -28.45 -6.24
N ASP A 236 5.97 -28.24 -6.30
CA ASP A 236 5.19 -27.43 -5.36
C ASP A 236 5.73 -26.01 -5.15
N ILE A 237 6.10 -25.30 -6.22
CA ILE A 237 6.49 -23.90 -6.14
C ILE A 237 5.27 -23.09 -5.72
N ASN A 238 5.33 -22.49 -4.54
CA ASN A 238 4.26 -21.68 -3.94
C ASN A 238 4.79 -20.31 -3.51
N LYS A 239 3.88 -19.42 -3.06
CA LYS A 239 4.23 -18.05 -2.63
C LYS A 239 5.33 -18.03 -1.58
N SER A 240 5.27 -18.90 -0.57
CA SER A 240 6.30 -18.97 0.47
C SER A 240 7.69 -19.33 -0.05
N LYS A 241 7.79 -20.30 -0.97
CA LYS A 241 9.07 -20.64 -1.63
C LYS A 241 9.58 -19.45 -2.45
N LEU A 242 8.70 -18.76 -3.15
CA LEU A 242 9.02 -17.55 -3.91
C LEU A 242 9.48 -16.40 -3.00
N GLY A 243 8.89 -16.24 -1.82
CA GLY A 243 9.33 -15.28 -0.79
C GLY A 243 10.74 -15.57 -0.27
N VAL A 244 11.04 -16.83 0.04
CA VAL A 244 12.42 -17.24 0.42
C VAL A 244 13.39 -16.99 -0.74
N PHE A 245 12.94 -17.21 -1.97
CA PHE A 245 13.73 -16.96 -3.16
C PHE A 245 14.03 -15.46 -3.38
N LYS A 246 13.06 -14.59 -3.13
CA LYS A 246 13.22 -13.14 -3.09
C LYS A 246 14.18 -12.69 -1.99
N PHE A 247 14.09 -13.24 -0.78
CA PHE A 247 15.06 -12.96 0.28
C PHE A 247 16.48 -13.33 -0.15
N ALA A 248 16.64 -14.53 -0.73
CA ALA A 248 17.91 -15.00 -1.25
C ALA A 248 18.48 -14.04 -2.30
N HIS A 249 17.62 -13.48 -3.16
CA HIS A 249 17.99 -12.49 -4.16
C HIS A 249 18.50 -11.21 -3.52
N ASP A 250 17.72 -10.63 -2.61
CA ASP A 250 18.03 -9.36 -1.94
C ASP A 250 19.35 -9.46 -1.15
N ILE A 251 19.53 -10.51 -0.35
CA ILE A 251 20.76 -10.67 0.47
C ILE A 251 22.01 -10.96 -0.35
N SER A 252 21.86 -11.55 -1.55
CA SER A 252 23.02 -11.97 -2.38
C SER A 252 23.37 -10.94 -3.45
N THR A 253 22.53 -9.92 -3.67
CA THR A 253 22.76 -8.89 -4.68
C THR A 253 23.65 -7.78 -4.09
N PRO A 254 24.85 -7.53 -4.63
CA PRO A 254 25.73 -6.48 -4.13
C PRO A 254 25.06 -5.11 -4.13
N GLY A 255 25.11 -4.41 -2.99
CA GLY A 255 24.52 -3.09 -2.82
C GLY A 255 23.01 -3.07 -2.57
N ARG A 256 22.32 -4.22 -2.64
CA ARG A 256 20.89 -4.32 -2.29
C ARG A 256 20.74 -4.50 -0.78
N LEU A 257 19.76 -3.81 -0.19
CA LEU A 257 19.47 -3.87 1.25
C LEU A 257 18.20 -4.69 1.49
N LEU A 258 18.19 -5.42 2.61
CA LEU A 258 17.02 -6.18 3.03
C LEU A 258 15.85 -5.26 3.40
N ALA A 259 14.65 -5.66 3.01
CA ALA A 259 13.42 -5.01 3.41
C ALA A 259 13.25 -5.00 4.93
N GLY A 260 12.71 -3.91 5.49
CA GLY A 260 12.50 -3.72 6.92
C GLY A 260 13.76 -3.31 7.68
N THR A 261 14.81 -2.86 6.98
CA THR A 261 16.10 -2.51 7.61
C THR A 261 16.54 -1.07 7.38
N VAL A 262 15.96 -0.39 6.40
CA VAL A 262 16.38 0.95 5.96
C VAL A 262 15.53 2.05 6.61
N TYR A 263 14.22 1.85 6.70
CA TYR A 263 13.33 2.83 7.28
C TYR A 263 13.30 2.74 8.81
N THR A 264 13.36 3.89 9.48
CA THR A 264 13.19 4.02 10.91
C THR A 264 12.29 5.22 11.23
N PRO A 265 11.71 5.31 12.44
CA PRO A 265 10.94 6.49 12.83
C PRO A 265 11.74 7.81 12.76
N THR A 266 13.08 7.78 12.80
CA THR A 266 13.91 8.99 12.82
C THR A 266 14.63 9.28 11.51
N ASP A 267 14.82 8.26 10.67
CA ASP A 267 15.52 8.31 9.38
C ASP A 267 14.79 7.41 8.37
N ALA A 268 14.30 8.01 7.28
CA ALA A 268 13.53 7.33 6.24
C ALA A 268 14.40 6.54 5.25
N ALA A 269 15.72 6.70 5.31
CA ALA A 269 16.68 6.14 4.37
C ALA A 269 18.01 5.78 5.08
N ASP A 270 17.94 5.11 6.23
CA ASP A 270 19.11 4.67 7.02
C ASP A 270 19.82 3.49 6.36
N THR A 271 20.50 3.78 5.24
CA THR A 271 21.24 2.79 4.46
C THR A 271 22.41 2.19 5.23
N ALA A 272 22.97 2.93 6.20
CA ALA A 272 24.04 2.45 7.07
C ALA A 272 23.54 1.34 8.00
N ARG A 273 22.38 1.53 8.64
CA ARG A 273 21.70 0.47 9.41
C ARG A 273 21.33 -0.71 8.51
N GLY A 274 20.76 -0.46 7.34
CA GLY A 274 20.41 -1.53 6.40
C GLY A 274 21.60 -2.39 6.03
N ALA A 275 22.75 -1.77 5.74
CA ALA A 275 24.00 -2.47 5.47
C ALA A 275 24.51 -3.24 6.69
N LEU A 276 24.43 -2.65 7.90
CA LEU A 276 24.84 -3.30 9.15
C LEU A 276 24.02 -4.58 9.40
N VAL A 277 22.70 -4.51 9.29
CA VAL A 277 21.82 -5.67 9.52
C VAL A 277 22.04 -6.75 8.46
N THR A 278 22.14 -6.35 7.18
CA THR A 278 22.41 -7.27 6.07
C THR A 278 23.74 -8.00 6.27
N ASN A 279 24.81 -7.26 6.62
CA ASN A 279 26.11 -7.83 6.93
C ASN A 279 26.08 -8.74 8.17
N ALA A 280 25.34 -8.37 9.21
CA ALA A 280 25.21 -9.20 10.42
C ALA A 280 24.55 -10.55 10.11
N ILE A 281 23.54 -10.59 9.24
CA ILE A 281 22.91 -11.84 8.78
C ILE A 281 23.90 -12.64 7.93
N MET A 282 24.60 -11.98 7.00
CA MET A 282 25.58 -12.63 6.12
C MET A 282 26.82 -13.15 6.87
N HIS A 283 27.14 -12.61 8.03
CA HIS A 283 28.29 -13.04 8.82
C HIS A 283 27.90 -13.79 10.09
N GLY A 284 26.60 -14.01 10.32
CA GLY A 284 26.06 -14.79 11.42
C GLY A 284 26.09 -16.30 11.16
N ALA A 285 26.17 -17.09 12.23
CA ALA A 285 25.89 -18.52 12.13
C ALA A 285 24.37 -18.76 11.99
N PRO A 286 23.93 -19.74 11.17
CA PRO A 286 24.73 -20.73 10.47
C PRO A 286 25.21 -20.30 9.08
N PHE A 287 24.87 -19.10 8.60
CA PHE A 287 25.17 -18.66 7.23
C PHE A 287 26.66 -18.68 6.93
N ASN A 288 27.49 -18.03 7.76
CA ASN A 288 28.95 -17.97 7.58
C ASN A 288 29.65 -19.35 7.73
N THR A 289 28.98 -20.33 8.33
CA THR A 289 29.52 -21.70 8.50
C THR A 289 29.28 -22.57 7.27
N LYS A 290 28.17 -22.32 6.55
CA LYS A 290 27.73 -23.12 5.40
C LYS A 290 28.02 -22.46 4.06
N ILE A 291 28.19 -21.14 4.04
CA ILE A 291 28.49 -20.34 2.86
C ILE A 291 29.84 -19.64 3.11
N LYS A 292 30.87 -20.03 2.34
CA LYS A 292 32.18 -19.39 2.39
C LYS A 292 32.26 -18.32 1.29
N PHE A 293 32.46 -17.07 1.68
CA PHE A 293 32.61 -15.96 0.75
C PHE A 293 34.05 -15.88 0.23
N PRO A 294 34.27 -15.88 -1.09
CA PRO A 294 35.60 -15.58 -1.64
C PRO A 294 35.93 -14.11 -1.39
N ALA A 295 37.21 -13.82 -1.08
CA ALA A 295 37.68 -12.47 -0.78
C ALA A 295 37.54 -11.47 -1.94
N THR A 296 37.34 -11.97 -3.17
CA THR A 296 37.20 -11.18 -4.40
C THR A 296 35.77 -11.25 -4.95
N GLY A 297 35.11 -10.10 -4.94
CA GLY A 297 33.66 -9.82 -5.11
C GLY A 297 32.90 -10.32 -6.34
N MET A 298 33.44 -11.18 -7.20
CA MET A 298 32.86 -11.42 -8.53
C MET A 298 31.82 -12.56 -8.60
N LEU A 299 31.81 -13.48 -7.63
CA LEU A 299 30.91 -14.66 -7.58
C LEU A 299 29.59 -14.44 -6.80
N TRP A 300 29.31 -13.20 -6.36
CA TRP A 300 28.31 -12.90 -5.33
C TRP A 300 26.85 -13.18 -5.73
N GLY A 301 26.49 -13.17 -7.01
CA GLY A 301 25.08 -13.13 -7.42
C GLY A 301 24.35 -14.48 -7.39
N ILE A 302 24.55 -15.32 -8.40
CA ILE A 302 23.64 -16.44 -8.71
C ILE A 302 23.95 -17.68 -7.86
N GLU A 303 25.23 -18.04 -7.70
CA GLU A 303 25.64 -19.23 -6.96
C GLU A 303 25.30 -19.13 -5.47
N HIS A 304 25.51 -17.96 -4.87
CA HIS A 304 25.19 -17.69 -3.46
C HIS A 304 23.68 -17.69 -3.23
N GLN A 305 22.92 -17.05 -4.13
CA GLN A 305 21.46 -17.08 -4.08
C GLN A 305 20.93 -18.53 -4.15
N ALA A 306 21.45 -19.34 -5.07
CA ALA A 306 21.07 -20.75 -5.21
C ALA A 306 21.49 -21.60 -4.00
N LEU A 307 22.70 -21.38 -3.46
CA LEU A 307 23.16 -22.05 -2.25
C LEU A 307 22.30 -21.69 -1.04
N PHE A 308 22.02 -20.40 -0.84
CA PHE A 308 21.18 -19.92 0.26
C PHE A 308 19.76 -20.48 0.18
N TYR A 309 19.15 -20.44 -1.00
CA TYR A 309 17.82 -21.01 -1.22
C TYR A 309 17.78 -22.50 -0.88
N ARG A 310 18.78 -23.29 -1.35
CA ARG A 310 18.91 -24.72 -1.05
C ARG A 310 19.12 -25.00 0.44
N LEU A 311 19.90 -24.17 1.14
CA LEU A 311 20.10 -24.28 2.58
C LEU A 311 18.83 -23.99 3.37
N CYS A 312 18.03 -23.02 2.94
CA CYS A 312 16.72 -22.72 3.51
C CYS A 312 15.65 -23.73 3.08
N LYS A 313 15.91 -24.52 2.02
CA LYS A 313 14.97 -25.47 1.39
C LYS A 313 13.65 -24.82 1.00
N GLY A 314 13.68 -23.52 0.63
CA GLY A 314 12.48 -22.73 0.36
C GLY A 314 11.50 -22.62 1.54
N SER A 315 11.94 -22.86 2.78
CA SER A 315 11.10 -22.80 3.98
C SER A 315 11.28 -21.49 4.74
N PRO A 316 10.21 -20.70 4.95
CA PRO A 316 10.25 -19.49 5.78
C PRO A 316 10.69 -19.75 7.22
N ALA A 317 10.32 -20.90 7.80
CA ALA A 317 10.72 -21.28 9.15
C ALA A 317 12.24 -21.51 9.25
N THR A 318 12.83 -22.18 8.25
CA THR A 318 14.28 -22.34 8.16
C THR A 318 14.96 -20.99 7.92
N LEU A 319 14.42 -20.15 7.04
CA LEU A 319 14.91 -18.80 6.81
C LEU A 319 14.94 -17.98 8.11
N MET A 320 13.86 -18.00 8.90
CA MET A 320 13.80 -17.35 10.22
C MET A 320 14.84 -17.90 11.19
N THR A 321 15.08 -19.21 11.18
CA THR A 321 16.13 -19.81 12.01
C THR A 321 17.53 -19.35 11.60
N PHE A 322 17.76 -19.20 10.29
CA PHE A 322 19.06 -18.76 9.75
C PHE A 322 19.33 -17.28 9.98
N ALA A 323 18.33 -16.43 9.75
CA ALA A 323 18.50 -14.99 9.76
C ALA A 323 18.15 -14.38 11.14
N GLY A 324 17.26 -15.02 11.89
CA GLY A 324 16.72 -14.54 13.17
C GLY A 324 17.74 -14.41 14.29
N ALA A 325 18.83 -15.20 14.28
CA ALA A 325 19.90 -15.07 15.27
C ALA A 325 20.60 -13.70 15.23
N ALA A 326 20.62 -13.06 14.07
CA ALA A 326 21.17 -11.71 13.88
C ALA A 326 20.10 -10.60 14.04
N MET A 327 18.81 -10.96 14.07
CA MET A 327 17.67 -10.04 14.15
C MET A 327 17.17 -9.94 15.60
N LYS A 328 17.78 -9.08 16.42
CA LYS A 328 17.29 -8.79 17.78
C LYS A 328 16.05 -7.88 17.76
N ASP A 329 15.30 -7.87 18.88
CA ASP A 329 14.28 -6.87 19.23
C ASP A 329 13.13 -6.64 18.21
N GLY A 330 12.52 -7.72 17.73
CA GLY A 330 11.27 -7.65 16.93
C GLY A 330 11.47 -7.33 15.44
N GLY A 331 12.63 -6.83 15.02
CA GLY A 331 12.95 -6.53 13.61
C GLY A 331 12.86 -7.73 12.67
N GLY A 332 13.03 -8.95 13.19
CA GLY A 332 12.88 -10.17 12.39
C GLY A 332 11.47 -10.39 11.84
N LYS A 333 10.42 -9.98 12.56
CA LYS A 333 9.03 -10.10 12.06
C LYS A 333 8.80 -9.15 10.88
N LEU A 334 9.29 -7.92 10.98
CA LEU A 334 9.18 -6.90 9.93
C LEU A 334 9.88 -7.35 8.64
N ILE A 335 11.13 -7.80 8.76
CA ILE A 335 11.91 -8.30 7.62
C ILE A 335 11.17 -9.48 6.98
N MET A 336 10.76 -10.49 7.76
CA MET A 336 10.12 -11.69 7.21
C MET A 336 8.76 -11.42 6.59
N GLY A 337 8.02 -10.44 7.11
CA GLY A 337 6.75 -9.99 6.53
C GLY A 337 6.87 -9.47 5.09
N ALA A 338 8.05 -8.98 4.70
CA ALA A 338 8.31 -8.49 3.35
C ALA A 338 8.67 -9.58 2.31
N TYR A 339 8.87 -10.82 2.76
CA TYR A 339 9.32 -11.94 1.93
C TYR A 339 8.28 -13.07 1.88
N THR A 340 7.07 -12.73 1.47
CA THR A 340 5.90 -13.63 1.42
C THR A 340 5.60 -14.17 0.03
N ASP A 341 6.10 -13.52 -1.03
CA ASP A 341 5.93 -13.89 -2.44
C ASP A 341 7.11 -13.44 -3.34
N ASP A 342 6.97 -13.59 -4.67
CA ASP A 342 7.93 -13.13 -5.69
C ASP A 342 7.80 -11.65 -6.07
N SER A 343 6.87 -10.90 -5.48
CA SER A 343 6.69 -9.49 -5.82
C SER A 343 7.91 -8.67 -5.41
N ILE A 344 8.29 -7.66 -6.19
CA ILE A 344 9.40 -6.78 -5.82
C ILE A 344 9.09 -5.91 -4.61
N PHE A 345 7.81 -5.65 -4.32
CA PHE A 345 7.35 -4.80 -3.22
C PHE A 345 7.47 -5.50 -1.87
N SER A 346 7.79 -4.78 -0.81
CA SER A 346 7.93 -5.31 0.57
C SER A 346 6.61 -5.47 1.31
N ILE A 347 5.48 -5.21 0.63
CA ILE A 347 4.14 -5.29 1.17
C ILE A 347 3.25 -6.10 0.22
N ASP A 348 2.30 -6.84 0.80
CA ASP A 348 1.21 -7.47 0.06
C ASP A 348 0.26 -6.39 -0.49
N LEU A 349 0.54 -5.93 -1.72
CA LEU A 349 -0.28 -4.92 -2.40
C LEU A 349 -1.67 -5.43 -2.78
N VAL A 350 -1.85 -6.74 -3.02
CA VAL A 350 -3.19 -7.30 -3.25
C VAL A 350 -4.01 -7.15 -1.98
N GLY A 351 -3.48 -7.61 -0.84
CA GLY A 351 -4.10 -7.43 0.46
C GLY A 351 -4.36 -5.98 0.82
N ALA A 352 -3.40 -5.08 0.54
CA ALA A 352 -3.57 -3.64 0.78
C ALA A 352 -4.77 -3.06 0.01
N VAL A 353 -4.88 -3.32 -1.30
CA VAL A 353 -6.03 -2.88 -2.11
C VAL A 353 -7.35 -3.45 -1.57
N LEU A 354 -7.37 -4.73 -1.18
CA LEU A 354 -8.57 -5.35 -0.63
C LEU A 354 -9.00 -4.70 0.71
N ARG A 355 -8.05 -4.41 1.62
CA ARG A 355 -8.33 -3.72 2.88
C ARG A 355 -8.87 -2.31 2.65
N GLN A 356 -8.31 -1.57 1.69
CA GLN A 356 -8.80 -0.24 1.29
C GLN A 356 -10.23 -0.27 0.75
N GLY A 357 -10.68 -1.37 0.14
CA GLY A 357 -12.07 -1.54 -0.30
C GLY A 357 -13.10 -1.34 0.82
N SER A 358 -12.77 -1.70 2.07
CA SER A 358 -13.65 -1.47 3.21
C SER A 358 -13.79 0.02 3.56
N PHE A 359 -12.71 0.80 3.43
CA PHE A 359 -12.72 2.25 3.63
C PHE A 359 -13.55 2.95 2.56
N VAL A 360 -13.35 2.58 1.28
CA VAL A 360 -14.13 3.11 0.16
C VAL A 360 -15.63 2.87 0.38
N LYS A 361 -16.02 1.66 0.80
CA LYS A 361 -17.43 1.36 1.08
C LYS A 361 -18.02 2.25 2.16
N LYS A 362 -17.27 2.56 3.22
CA LYS A 362 -17.72 3.47 4.29
C LYS A 362 -17.90 4.89 3.76
N MET A 363 -17.00 5.39 2.91
CA MET A 363 -17.14 6.70 2.26
C MET A 363 -18.40 6.77 1.36
N GLN A 364 -18.73 5.68 0.66
CA GLN A 364 -19.96 5.59 -0.14
C GLN A 364 -21.23 5.59 0.72
N VAL A 365 -21.22 4.89 1.86
CA VAL A 365 -22.36 4.88 2.80
C VAL A 365 -22.62 6.28 3.36
N LEU A 366 -21.56 7.08 3.57
CA LEU A 366 -21.67 8.49 3.95
C LEU A 366 -22.12 9.40 2.79
N ARG A 367 -22.23 8.88 1.56
CA ARG A 367 -22.53 9.61 0.33
C ARG A 367 -21.45 10.62 -0.09
N TRP A 368 -20.30 10.64 0.58
CA TRP A 368 -19.21 11.60 0.33
C TRP A 368 -18.52 11.38 -1.02
N THR A 369 -18.69 10.21 -1.63
CA THR A 369 -18.18 9.96 -2.99
C THR A 369 -19.18 10.36 -4.08
N GLU A 370 -20.41 10.76 -3.74
CA GLU A 370 -21.41 11.10 -4.76
C GLU A 370 -21.01 12.36 -5.54
N PRO A 371 -21.14 12.36 -6.88
CA PRO A 371 -20.82 13.52 -7.69
C PRO A 371 -21.67 14.73 -7.29
N GLY A 372 -21.00 15.85 -7.04
CA GLY A 372 -21.66 17.11 -6.66
C GLY A 372 -22.14 17.20 -5.22
N PHE A 373 -21.88 16.20 -4.37
CA PHE A 373 -22.26 16.23 -2.94
C PHE A 373 -21.75 17.50 -2.23
N PHE A 374 -20.52 17.93 -2.49
CA PHE A 374 -19.91 19.12 -1.88
C PHE A 374 -20.06 20.40 -2.72
N HIS A 375 -21.02 20.45 -3.66
CA HIS A 375 -21.31 21.71 -4.37
C HIS A 375 -22.06 22.71 -3.49
N ASP A 376 -22.79 22.22 -2.50
CA ASP A 376 -23.38 23.07 -1.46
C ASP A 376 -22.31 23.45 -0.43
N PRO A 377 -22.09 24.76 -0.16
CA PRO A 377 -21.20 25.21 0.90
C PRO A 377 -21.55 24.65 2.28
N GLU A 378 -22.82 24.31 2.57
CA GLU A 378 -23.24 23.68 3.82
C GLU A 378 -22.65 22.28 3.96
N ASP A 379 -22.66 21.50 2.88
CA ASP A 379 -22.07 20.16 2.84
C ASP A 379 -20.53 20.22 2.85
N GLU A 380 -19.90 21.21 2.21
CA GLU A 380 -18.43 21.36 2.20
C GLU A 380 -17.83 21.60 3.59
N VAL A 381 -18.61 22.15 4.54
CA VAL A 381 -18.17 22.39 5.93
C VAL A 381 -17.57 21.13 6.55
N VAL A 382 -18.12 19.95 6.26
CA VAL A 382 -17.59 18.70 6.80
C VAL A 382 -16.13 18.45 6.44
N LEU A 383 -15.71 18.83 5.22
CA LEU A 383 -14.33 18.68 4.77
C LEU A 383 -13.41 19.68 5.48
N GLN A 384 -13.89 20.90 5.74
CA GLN A 384 -13.15 21.87 6.55
C GLN A 384 -12.94 21.35 7.97
N HIS A 385 -13.98 20.78 8.59
CA HIS A 385 -13.86 20.17 9.90
C HIS A 385 -12.92 18.96 9.91
N SER A 386 -12.97 18.12 8.86
CA SER A 386 -12.06 16.98 8.67
C SER A 386 -10.60 17.47 8.65
N VAL A 387 -10.31 18.54 7.90
CA VAL A 387 -8.98 19.17 7.86
C VAL A 387 -8.57 19.69 9.24
N ALA A 388 -9.44 20.42 9.94
CA ALA A 388 -9.13 20.98 11.25
C ALA A 388 -8.87 19.89 12.31
N ARG A 389 -9.67 18.83 12.30
CA ARG A 389 -9.52 17.67 13.18
C ARG A 389 -8.25 16.89 12.85
N TYR A 390 -7.89 16.76 11.58
CA TYR A 390 -6.62 16.13 11.19
C TYR A 390 -5.40 16.87 11.74
N HIS A 391 -5.40 18.21 11.74
CA HIS A 391 -4.32 18.97 12.37
C HIS A 391 -4.19 18.66 13.87
N ARG A 392 -5.32 18.61 14.59
CA ARG A 392 -5.35 18.21 16.00
C ARG A 392 -4.90 16.75 16.19
N PHE A 393 -5.22 15.87 15.26
CA PHE A 393 -4.77 14.49 15.31
C PHE A 393 -3.24 14.38 15.19
N ILE A 394 -2.63 15.12 14.26
CA ILE A 394 -1.16 15.18 14.15
C ILE A 394 -0.53 15.83 15.38
N ASP A 395 -1.18 16.85 15.98
CA ASP A 395 -0.76 17.44 17.25
C ASP A 395 -0.77 16.43 18.42
N LEU A 396 -1.81 15.59 18.47
CA LEU A 396 -1.93 14.50 19.45
C LEU A 396 -0.80 13.47 19.29
N ILE A 397 -0.52 13.06 18.04
CA ILE A 397 0.58 12.15 17.68
C ILE A 397 1.95 12.74 18.06
N ALA A 398 2.17 14.03 17.76
CA ALA A 398 3.43 14.73 18.06
C ALA A 398 3.67 14.86 19.57
N SER A 399 2.60 15.01 20.34
CA SER A 399 2.70 15.25 21.78
C SER A 399 2.69 13.98 22.62
N SER A 400 2.54 12.81 22.00
CA SER A 400 2.52 11.51 22.67
C SER A 400 3.44 10.51 21.95
N PRO A 401 4.78 10.67 22.03
CA PRO A 401 5.71 9.77 21.37
C PRO A 401 5.52 8.31 21.82
N GLY A 402 5.39 7.38 20.87
CA GLY A 402 5.19 5.95 21.15
C GLY A 402 3.75 5.53 21.44
N ALA A 403 2.80 6.47 21.51
CA ALA A 403 1.38 6.15 21.58
C ALA A 403 0.83 5.78 20.20
N PHE A 404 -0.09 4.82 20.17
CA PHE A 404 -0.86 4.44 19.00
C PHE A 404 -2.25 5.06 19.08
N PHE A 405 -2.67 5.75 18.01
CA PHE A 405 -3.96 6.45 17.94
C PHE A 405 -4.76 5.97 16.74
N VAL A 406 -6.06 5.77 16.94
CA VAL A 406 -7.00 5.30 15.91
C VAL A 406 -7.80 6.49 15.39
N PRO A 407 -7.70 6.84 14.09
CA PRO A 407 -8.44 7.95 13.51
C PRO A 407 -9.96 7.64 13.40
N THR A 408 -10.81 8.66 13.50
CA THR A 408 -12.18 8.61 12.98
C THR A 408 -12.17 8.70 11.45
N LEU A 409 -13.23 8.28 10.76
CA LEU A 409 -13.27 8.23 9.30
C LEU A 409 -12.91 9.56 8.58
N ASP A 410 -13.36 10.69 9.12
CA ASP A 410 -13.04 12.03 8.60
C ASP A 410 -11.54 12.37 8.72
N ILE A 411 -10.93 12.00 9.85
CA ILE A 411 -9.50 12.17 10.10
C ILE A 411 -8.71 11.21 9.23
N ASP A 412 -9.17 9.98 9.07
CA ASP A 412 -8.51 8.95 8.26
C ASP A 412 -8.52 9.32 6.79
N LEU A 413 -9.64 9.87 6.26
CA LEU A 413 -9.69 10.45 4.91
C LEU A 413 -8.63 11.53 4.72
N ALA A 414 -8.54 12.50 5.65
CA ALA A 414 -7.56 13.56 5.58
C ALA A 414 -6.12 13.03 5.69
N TRP A 415 -5.91 11.99 6.49
CA TRP A 415 -4.61 11.34 6.65
C TRP A 415 -4.20 10.60 5.39
N HIS A 416 -5.05 9.72 4.84
CA HIS A 416 -4.82 9.05 3.57
C HIS A 416 -4.53 10.06 2.47
N THR A 417 -5.34 11.13 2.38
CA THR A 417 -5.14 12.21 1.41
C THR A 417 -3.74 12.82 1.55
N HIS A 418 -3.25 13.06 2.77
CA HIS A 418 -1.91 13.61 2.98
C HIS A 418 -0.82 12.62 2.54
N GLN A 419 -1.00 11.31 2.80
CA GLN A 419 -0.04 10.26 2.43
C GLN A 419 0.14 10.12 0.91
N LEU A 420 -0.90 10.40 0.11
CA LEU A 420 -0.77 10.42 -1.36
C LEU A 420 0.28 11.42 -1.83
N PHE A 421 0.58 12.46 -1.04
CA PHE A 421 1.68 13.39 -1.26
C PHE A 421 2.97 12.93 -0.56
N ALA A 422 3.44 11.71 -0.85
CA ALA A 422 4.55 11.03 -0.15
C ALA A 422 5.71 11.95 0.29
N GLY A 423 6.30 12.72 -0.63
CA GLY A 423 7.38 13.65 -0.28
C GLY A 423 6.98 14.77 0.68
N LYS A 424 5.79 15.36 0.50
CA LYS A 424 5.22 16.38 1.40
C LYS A 424 4.88 15.77 2.76
N TYR A 425 4.28 14.58 2.77
CA TYR A 425 3.92 13.84 3.97
C TYR A 425 5.14 13.57 4.84
N MET A 426 6.18 12.95 4.25
CA MET A 426 7.42 12.64 4.96
C MET A 426 8.11 13.88 5.52
N LYS A 427 8.16 14.97 4.74
CA LYS A 427 8.69 16.26 5.20
C LYS A 427 7.89 16.84 6.36
N ASN A 428 6.57 16.79 6.28
CA ASN A 428 5.68 17.32 7.32
C ASN A 428 5.76 16.49 8.61
N MET A 429 5.76 15.17 8.52
CA MET A 429 5.92 14.29 9.69
C MET A 429 7.25 14.56 10.38
N LYS A 430 8.36 14.58 9.62
CA LYS A 430 9.67 14.88 10.21
C LYS A 430 9.74 16.28 10.83
N LYS A 431 9.16 17.30 10.17
CA LYS A 431 9.22 18.68 10.64
C LYS A 431 8.36 18.94 11.89
N TYR A 432 7.15 18.39 11.92
CA TYR A 432 6.15 18.77 12.93
C TYR A 432 5.97 17.73 14.04
N VAL A 433 6.33 16.47 13.78
CA VAL A 433 6.21 15.34 14.72
C VAL A 433 7.61 14.87 15.19
N ASP A 434 8.69 15.32 14.55
CA ASP A 434 10.09 14.90 14.76
C ASP A 434 10.38 13.40 14.46
N ARG A 435 9.37 12.69 13.97
CA ARG A 435 9.45 11.30 13.52
C ARG A 435 8.57 11.07 12.30
N TYR A 436 8.92 10.08 11.52
CA TYR A 436 8.04 9.56 10.50
C TYR A 436 6.91 8.76 11.16
N VAL A 437 5.70 8.92 10.61
CA VAL A 437 4.49 8.30 11.11
C VAL A 437 4.00 7.38 10.02
N ASP A 438 3.96 6.08 10.32
CA ASP A 438 3.43 5.08 9.42
C ASP A 438 1.91 4.91 9.63
N HIS A 439 1.23 4.37 8.63
CA HIS A 439 -0.18 3.99 8.70
C HIS A 439 -0.26 2.48 8.48
N ASP A 440 -0.29 1.73 9.58
CA ASP A 440 -0.41 0.29 9.52
C ASP A 440 -1.90 -0.07 9.41
N ASP A 441 -2.34 -0.40 8.18
CA ASP A 441 -3.72 -0.79 7.88
C ASP A 441 -4.01 -2.27 8.18
N ASN A 442 -3.04 -3.02 8.70
CA ASN A 442 -3.12 -4.46 8.95
C ASN A 442 -3.21 -4.81 10.46
N LEU A 443 -4.09 -4.12 11.18
CA LEU A 443 -4.29 -4.33 12.61
C LEU A 443 -5.51 -5.20 12.92
N GLU A 444 -5.36 -6.14 13.85
CA GLU A 444 -6.45 -7.03 14.30
C GLU A 444 -7.57 -6.25 15.01
N GLU A 445 -8.83 -6.58 14.70
CA GLU A 445 -10.04 -5.87 15.18
C GLU A 445 -10.11 -5.71 16.71
N GLY A 446 -9.65 -6.70 17.47
CA GLY A 446 -9.66 -6.66 18.93
C GLY A 446 -8.76 -5.57 19.53
N HIS A 447 -7.60 -5.32 18.89
CA HIS A 447 -6.66 -4.28 19.30
C HIS A 447 -7.16 -2.86 18.97
N LEU A 448 -8.03 -2.73 17.97
CA LEU A 448 -8.56 -1.43 17.53
C LEU A 448 -9.51 -0.81 18.56
N SER A 449 -10.36 -1.60 19.21
CA SER A 449 -11.36 -1.09 20.18
C SER A 449 -10.71 -0.39 21.39
N THR A 450 -9.75 -1.07 22.04
CA THR A 450 -9.04 -0.54 23.21
C THR A 450 -8.21 0.69 22.85
N SER A 451 -7.61 0.67 21.66
CA SER A 451 -6.81 1.79 21.14
C SER A 451 -7.66 3.00 20.77
N PHE A 452 -8.89 2.78 20.30
CA PHE A 452 -9.84 3.85 20.02
C PHE A 452 -10.30 4.54 21.30
N ASP A 453 -10.67 3.78 22.35
CA ASP A 453 -11.03 4.34 23.65
C ASP A 453 -9.88 5.15 24.26
N PHE A 454 -8.64 4.68 24.10
CA PHE A 454 -7.45 5.43 24.48
C PHE A 454 -7.34 6.75 23.70
N THR A 455 -7.58 6.72 22.38
CA THR A 455 -7.58 7.91 21.54
C THR A 455 -8.63 8.92 21.99
N CYS A 456 -9.86 8.48 22.29
CA CYS A 456 -10.93 9.32 22.81
C CYS A 456 -10.50 10.07 24.09
N ARG A 457 -9.92 9.35 25.06
CA ARG A 457 -9.46 9.93 26.33
C ARG A 457 -8.32 10.92 26.13
N ALA A 458 -7.32 10.55 25.32
CA ALA A 458 -6.17 11.40 25.03
C ALA A 458 -6.60 12.69 24.31
N TRP A 459 -7.51 12.59 23.34
CA TRP A 459 -8.08 13.72 22.63
C TRP A 459 -8.85 14.65 23.55
N GLN A 460 -9.77 14.12 24.37
CA GLN A 460 -10.53 14.92 25.35
C GLN A 460 -9.61 15.61 26.34
N SER A 461 -8.58 14.91 26.84
CA SER A 461 -7.60 15.49 27.76
C SER A 461 -6.77 16.60 27.13
N ARG A 462 -6.49 16.52 25.82
CA ARG A 462 -5.64 17.48 25.12
C ARG A 462 -6.40 18.70 24.62
N PHE A 463 -7.60 18.50 24.10
CA PHE A 463 -8.37 19.53 23.39
C PHE A 463 -9.64 19.98 24.12
N TYR A 464 -9.98 19.37 25.25
CA TYR A 464 -11.18 19.65 26.03
C TYR A 464 -12.50 19.53 25.25
N VAL A 465 -12.49 18.79 24.14
CA VAL A 465 -13.66 18.51 23.30
C VAL A 465 -13.72 17.01 23.01
N ALA A 466 -14.93 16.49 22.83
CA ALA A 466 -15.13 15.07 22.57
C ALA A 466 -14.46 14.64 21.25
N TYR A 467 -13.97 13.40 21.19
CA TYR A 467 -13.36 12.87 19.97
C TYR A 467 -14.42 12.50 18.94
N THR A 468 -15.48 11.82 19.38
CA THR A 468 -16.71 11.58 18.62
C THR A 468 -17.84 12.40 19.23
N HIS A 469 -18.69 12.99 18.39
CA HIS A 469 -19.96 13.57 18.82
C HIS A 469 -21.02 12.49 18.67
N SER A 470 -21.08 11.58 19.65
CA SER A 470 -22.22 10.69 19.80
C SER A 470 -23.38 11.55 20.31
N GLY A 471 -24.42 11.73 19.51
CA GLY A 471 -25.71 12.16 20.01
C GLY A 471 -26.11 11.24 21.16
N SER A 472 -26.03 11.75 22.38
CA SER A 472 -26.57 11.11 23.57
C SER A 472 -27.13 12.22 24.45
N PRO A 473 -28.46 12.39 24.53
CA PRO A 473 -29.03 13.03 25.70
C PRO A 473 -29.00 12.00 26.84
N LEU A 474 -28.35 12.35 27.95
CA LEU A 474 -28.54 11.71 29.26
C LEU A 474 -28.34 12.79 30.34
N PRO A 475 -28.92 12.67 31.54
CA PRO A 475 -30.28 12.23 31.86
C PRO A 475 -30.91 13.12 32.97
N SER A 476 -31.89 13.95 32.62
CA SER A 476 -33.01 14.41 33.47
C SER A 476 -33.73 15.52 32.72
N ASP A 477 -35.06 15.46 32.67
CA ASP A 477 -36.04 16.31 31.95
C ASP A 477 -36.67 15.49 30.81
N THR A 478 -37.64 14.60 31.04
CA THR A 478 -38.65 14.47 32.13
C THR A 478 -38.98 13.01 32.42
#